data_AF-A0A9E5NAH1-F1
#
_entry.id   AF-A0A9E5NAH1-F1
#
_cell.length_a   1.000
_cell.length_b   1.000
_cell.length_c   1.000
_cell.angle_alpha   90.00
_cell.angle_beta   90.00
_cell.angle_gamma   90.00
#
_symmetry.space_group_name_H-M   'P 1'
#
loop_
_entity.id
_entity.type
_entity.pdbx_description
1 polymer ?
#
loop_
_entity_poly.entity_id
_entity_poly.type
_entity_poly.pdbx_seq_one_letter_code
_entity_poly.pdbx_strand_id
1 'polypeptide(L)'
;MTRPVDKPPEEQNKRTISLTSKRIAAAAAAALFLIMIGWGLYPYYTWHWTTEAEEYVLEGAAEELLTLDDRLTMTSTMAIATGEKEWITRYYDHKPRRTRAIQDLIRMLPVASEGDPRYADIAEAEKSMTQMEKQAFALLRANKKDKALQILTSAEYKQHKAVFSNGLTKIYREAIASQEDRHVAQMRMFRIAVIGFLVLGVAVLLGWARATKAARQWKHTLAEQRARERKVVGQAVADGLLTASVRYSVGAAGEAAVDGLAMVDLNLTYDYVNPALCRLHKCASPEDMIGRSIGDFLTEDTFNRLAQLTQKVISGEQAQSFEGVARADGQLVQIEIAPSLMSNEEGAPWAFMIIVRDVTKQKQAQEELRKSRDFYLSLFEGFPAPVWRSGIDGGHDYFNSTWFSL
;
A
#
# COMPACT_ATOMS: atom_id res chain seq x y z
N MET A 1 -34.58 -31.60 19.09
CA MET A 1 -33.57 -31.21 18.08
C MET A 1 -33.76 -29.72 17.78
N THR A 2 -33.06 -28.86 18.51
CA THR A 2 -33.12 -27.40 18.33
C THR A 2 -32.11 -26.99 17.25
N ARG A 3 -32.60 -26.42 16.15
CA ARG A 3 -31.75 -25.81 15.12
C ARG A 3 -31.03 -24.60 15.72
N PRO A 4 -29.73 -24.39 15.42
CA PRO A 4 -29.03 -23.19 15.85
C PRO A 4 -29.65 -21.97 15.13
N VAL A 5 -30.00 -20.96 15.91
CA VAL A 5 -30.49 -19.66 15.43
C VAL A 5 -29.33 -18.97 14.72
N ASP A 6 -29.51 -18.68 13.42
CA ASP A 6 -28.54 -17.92 12.64
C ASP A 6 -28.39 -16.52 13.22
N LYS A 7 -27.13 -16.12 13.45
CA LYS A 7 -26.77 -14.79 13.95
C LYS A 7 -27.19 -13.70 12.95
N PRO A 8 -27.63 -12.52 13.44
CA PRO A 8 -28.12 -11.45 12.58
C PRO A 8 -27.08 -10.96 11.56
N PRO A 9 -27.51 -10.44 10.39
CA PRO A 9 -26.63 -10.17 9.24
C PRO A 9 -25.44 -9.23 9.53
N GLU A 10 -25.61 -8.26 10.42
CA GLU A 10 -24.56 -7.32 10.81
C GLU A 10 -23.39 -7.98 11.56
N GLU A 11 -23.67 -8.98 12.41
CA GLU A 11 -22.66 -9.68 13.20
C GLU A 11 -21.83 -10.64 12.33
N GLN A 12 -22.49 -11.27 11.34
CA GLN A 12 -21.79 -12.00 10.28
C GLN A 12 -20.93 -11.05 9.46
N ASN A 13 -21.47 -9.92 8.99
CA ASN A 13 -20.75 -8.98 8.12
C ASN A 13 -19.47 -8.43 8.79
N LYS A 14 -19.53 -8.01 10.07
CA LYS A 14 -18.35 -7.55 10.83
C LYS A 14 -17.29 -8.65 11.01
N ARG A 15 -17.69 -9.90 11.25
CA ARG A 15 -16.75 -11.04 11.33
C ARG A 15 -16.09 -11.31 9.98
N THR A 16 -16.87 -11.30 8.90
CA THR A 16 -16.38 -11.55 7.53
C THR A 16 -15.38 -10.49 7.10
N ILE A 17 -15.65 -9.20 7.35
CA ILE A 17 -14.73 -8.07 7.06
C ILE A 17 -13.41 -8.18 7.86
N SER A 18 -13.47 -8.66 9.12
CA SER A 18 -12.25 -8.87 9.93
C SER A 18 -11.41 -10.08 9.50
N LEU A 19 -12.01 -11.05 8.83
CA LEU A 19 -11.35 -12.26 8.32
C LEU A 19 -10.76 -12.03 6.94
N THR A 20 -11.46 -11.30 6.06
CA THR A 20 -10.95 -10.90 4.74
C THR A 20 -9.74 -9.97 4.87
N SER A 21 -9.78 -8.96 5.74
CA SER A 21 -8.64 -8.07 6.00
C SER A 21 -7.38 -8.81 6.48
N LYS A 22 -7.52 -9.83 7.35
CA LYS A 22 -6.39 -10.66 7.78
C LYS A 22 -5.83 -11.56 6.67
N ARG A 23 -6.69 -12.11 5.81
CA ARG A 23 -6.27 -12.92 4.66
C ARG A 23 -5.52 -12.06 3.63
N ILE A 24 -5.99 -10.85 3.37
CA ILE A 24 -5.32 -9.89 2.48
C ILE A 24 -3.94 -9.50 3.04
N ALA A 25 -3.85 -9.20 4.34
CA ALA A 25 -2.57 -8.90 4.97
C ALA A 25 -1.57 -10.07 4.92
N ALA A 26 -2.05 -11.31 5.14
CA ALA A 26 -1.22 -12.51 5.03
C ALA A 26 -0.75 -12.77 3.59
N ALA A 27 -1.64 -12.58 2.60
CA ALA A 27 -1.29 -12.70 1.18
C ALA A 27 -0.29 -11.64 0.73
N ALA A 28 -0.45 -10.39 1.20
CA ALA A 28 0.49 -9.31 0.92
C ALA A 28 1.88 -9.58 1.53
N ALA A 29 1.93 -10.10 2.76
CA ALA A 29 3.18 -10.51 3.40
C ALA A 29 3.87 -11.66 2.64
N ALA A 30 3.12 -12.66 2.19
CA ALA A 30 3.64 -13.76 1.39
C ALA A 30 4.17 -13.29 0.02
N ALA A 31 3.47 -12.37 -0.64
CA ALA A 31 3.90 -11.78 -1.90
C ALA A 31 5.21 -10.97 -1.74
N LEU A 32 5.31 -10.13 -0.71
CA LEU A 32 6.53 -9.38 -0.39
C LEU A 32 7.71 -10.31 -0.09
N PHE A 33 7.46 -11.44 0.59
CA PHE A 33 8.48 -12.44 0.87
C PHE A 33 8.99 -13.12 -0.41
N LEU A 34 8.09 -13.48 -1.33
CA LEU A 34 8.47 -14.02 -2.64
C LEU A 34 9.25 -13.00 -3.49
N ILE A 35 8.89 -11.72 -3.43
CA ILE A 35 9.62 -10.65 -4.10
C ILE A 35 11.04 -10.51 -3.52
N MET A 36 11.19 -10.55 -2.18
CA MET A 36 12.52 -10.54 -1.55
C MET A 36 13.37 -11.74 -1.94
N ILE A 37 12.78 -12.95 -1.99
CA ILE A 37 13.48 -14.15 -2.44
C ILE A 37 13.92 -13.99 -3.89
N GLY A 38 13.02 -13.53 -4.76
CA GLY A 38 13.34 -13.26 -6.17
C GLY A 38 14.46 -12.24 -6.32
N TRP A 39 14.39 -11.13 -5.57
CA TRP A 39 15.41 -10.08 -5.60
C TRP A 39 16.76 -10.53 -5.03
N GLY A 40 16.78 -11.44 -4.05
CA GLY A 40 18.01 -12.03 -3.53
C GLY A 40 18.62 -13.12 -4.43
N LEU A 41 17.78 -13.91 -5.11
CA LEU A 41 18.22 -14.98 -6.00
C LEU A 41 18.63 -14.48 -7.40
N TYR A 42 18.04 -13.37 -7.87
CA TYR A 42 18.31 -12.84 -9.20
C TYR A 42 19.79 -12.49 -9.43
N PRO A 43 20.48 -11.75 -8.54
CA PRO A 43 21.91 -11.48 -8.70
C PRO A 43 22.76 -12.74 -8.75
N TYR A 44 22.39 -13.77 -7.97
CA TYR A 44 23.09 -15.06 -7.96
C TYR A 44 22.90 -15.82 -9.28
N TYR A 45 21.68 -15.84 -9.79
CA TYR A 45 21.37 -16.44 -11.08
C TYR A 45 22.16 -15.76 -12.20
N THR A 46 22.06 -14.43 -12.32
CA THR A 46 22.78 -13.70 -13.37
C THR A 46 24.29 -13.88 -13.25
N TRP A 47 24.81 -13.90 -12.02
CA TRP A 47 26.22 -14.09 -11.76
C TRP A 47 26.71 -15.47 -12.22
N HIS A 48 26.01 -16.55 -11.84
CA HIS A 48 26.38 -17.91 -12.21
C HIS A 48 26.52 -18.07 -13.73
N TRP A 49 25.54 -17.58 -14.49
CA TRP A 49 25.58 -17.62 -15.96
C TRP A 49 26.70 -16.76 -16.56
N THR A 50 27.01 -15.62 -15.97
CA THR A 50 28.12 -14.78 -16.45
C THR A 50 29.49 -15.39 -16.16
N THR A 51 29.67 -16.02 -14.99
CA THR A 51 30.96 -16.59 -14.60
C THR A 51 31.26 -17.88 -15.34
N GLU A 52 30.27 -18.73 -15.55
CA GLU A 52 30.43 -19.96 -16.36
C GLU A 52 30.80 -19.64 -17.81
N ALA A 53 30.23 -18.55 -18.36
CA ALA A 53 30.62 -18.05 -19.67
C ALA A 53 32.06 -17.50 -19.70
N GLU A 54 32.48 -16.76 -18.67
CA GLU A 54 33.86 -16.25 -18.56
C GLU A 54 34.90 -17.37 -18.40
N GLU A 55 34.60 -18.41 -17.62
CA GLU A 55 35.47 -19.56 -17.41
C GLU A 55 35.68 -20.34 -18.71
N TYR A 56 34.60 -20.60 -19.45
CA TYR A 56 34.67 -21.27 -20.75
C TYR A 56 35.48 -20.48 -21.79
N VAL A 57 35.32 -19.15 -21.80
CA VAL A 57 36.09 -18.27 -22.69
C VAL A 57 37.58 -18.27 -22.32
N LEU A 58 37.90 -18.32 -21.03
CA LEU A 58 39.28 -18.35 -20.54
C LEU A 58 40.00 -19.66 -20.86
N GLU A 59 39.33 -20.80 -20.66
CA GLU A 59 39.85 -22.11 -21.07
C GLU A 59 40.06 -22.17 -22.59
N GLY A 60 39.08 -21.71 -23.37
CA GLY A 60 39.16 -21.69 -24.84
C GLY A 60 40.29 -20.79 -25.36
N ALA A 61 40.47 -19.60 -24.79
CA ALA A 61 41.54 -18.68 -25.17
C ALA A 61 42.94 -19.25 -24.82
N ALA A 62 43.07 -19.96 -23.70
CA ALA A 62 44.31 -20.59 -23.31
C ALA A 62 44.68 -21.78 -24.21
N GLU A 63 43.70 -22.62 -24.56
CA GLU A 63 43.90 -23.74 -25.48
C GLU A 63 44.25 -23.24 -26.90
N GLU A 64 43.56 -22.21 -27.38
CA GLU A 64 43.88 -21.56 -28.65
C GLU A 64 45.30 -20.98 -28.63
N LEU A 65 45.72 -20.36 -27.53
CA LEU A 65 47.05 -19.78 -27.42
C LEU A 65 48.17 -20.83 -27.46
N LEU A 66 48.03 -21.93 -26.72
CA LEU A 66 49.01 -23.02 -26.71
C LEU A 66 49.12 -23.67 -28.09
N THR A 67 47.99 -23.94 -28.73
CA THR A 67 47.97 -24.55 -30.08
C THR A 67 48.56 -23.61 -31.14
N LEU A 68 48.31 -22.30 -31.04
CA LEU A 68 48.89 -21.30 -31.95
C LEU A 68 50.41 -21.17 -31.76
N ASP A 69 50.90 -21.27 -30.53
CA ASP A 69 52.34 -21.20 -30.24
C ASP A 69 53.10 -22.39 -30.84
N ASP A 70 52.56 -23.61 -30.73
CA ASP A 70 53.11 -24.81 -31.36
C ASP A 70 53.08 -24.70 -32.89
N ARG A 71 51.96 -24.23 -33.46
CA ARG A 71 51.83 -24.02 -34.92
C ARG A 71 52.82 -23.00 -35.45
N LEU A 72 53.08 -21.92 -34.72
CA LEU A 72 54.05 -20.91 -35.14
C LEU A 72 55.48 -21.44 -35.16
N THR A 73 55.86 -22.23 -34.16
CA THR A 73 57.17 -22.90 -34.14
C THR A 73 57.28 -23.96 -35.23
N MET A 74 56.21 -24.72 -35.48
CA MET A 74 56.18 -25.71 -36.56
C MET A 74 56.29 -25.01 -37.93
N THR A 75 55.53 -23.96 -38.18
CA THR A 75 55.54 -23.24 -39.48
C THR A 75 56.87 -22.54 -39.74
N SER A 76 57.50 -21.94 -38.73
CA SER A 76 58.84 -21.34 -38.90
C SER A 76 59.91 -22.39 -39.21
N THR A 77 59.86 -23.53 -38.51
CA THR A 77 60.78 -24.66 -38.74
C THR A 77 60.57 -25.30 -40.10
N MET A 78 59.32 -25.57 -40.49
CA MET A 78 58.96 -26.15 -41.79
C MET A 78 59.33 -25.23 -42.95
N ALA A 79 59.13 -23.92 -42.81
CA ALA A 79 59.55 -22.94 -43.80
C ALA A 79 61.06 -23.06 -44.10
N ILE A 80 61.88 -23.18 -43.07
CA ILE A 80 63.33 -23.33 -43.25
C ILE A 80 63.67 -24.72 -43.78
N ALA A 81 63.08 -25.77 -43.23
CA ALA A 81 63.38 -27.16 -43.57
C ALA A 81 63.00 -27.53 -45.00
N THR A 82 61.90 -27.00 -45.53
CA THR A 82 61.41 -27.29 -46.89
C THR A 82 61.82 -26.23 -47.90
N GLY A 83 61.91 -24.96 -47.50
CA GLY A 83 62.09 -23.82 -48.40
C GLY A 83 60.80 -23.37 -49.11
N GLU A 84 59.66 -24.00 -48.81
CA GLU A 84 58.38 -23.64 -49.43
C GLU A 84 57.83 -22.33 -48.84
N LYS A 85 57.43 -21.41 -49.72
CA LYS A 85 56.91 -20.09 -49.32
C LYS A 85 55.57 -20.18 -48.58
N GLU A 86 54.79 -21.23 -48.79
CA GLU A 86 53.48 -21.43 -48.17
C GLU A 86 53.56 -21.48 -46.64
N TRP A 87 54.61 -22.08 -46.08
CA TRP A 87 54.84 -22.10 -44.64
C TRP A 87 55.07 -20.70 -44.05
N ILE A 88 55.75 -19.81 -44.80
CA ILE A 88 55.94 -18.42 -44.40
C ILE A 88 54.60 -17.67 -44.41
N THR A 89 53.74 -17.92 -45.41
CA THR A 89 52.40 -17.35 -45.45
C THR A 89 51.57 -17.80 -44.26
N ARG A 90 51.58 -19.10 -43.93
CA ARG A 90 50.88 -19.64 -42.75
C ARG A 90 51.40 -19.00 -41.46
N TYR A 91 52.72 -18.84 -41.32
CA TYR A 91 53.29 -18.18 -40.15
C TYR A 91 52.71 -16.76 -39.95
N TYR A 92 52.63 -15.95 -41.01
CA TYR A 92 52.08 -14.59 -40.93
C TYR A 92 50.56 -14.56 -40.72
N ASP A 93 49.81 -15.61 -41.07
CA ASP A 93 48.39 -15.74 -40.76
C ASP A 93 48.13 -16.09 -39.27
N HIS A 94 48.96 -16.97 -38.70
CA HIS A 94 48.79 -17.39 -37.30
C HIS A 94 49.27 -16.33 -36.30
N LYS A 95 50.24 -15.50 -36.67
CA LYS A 95 50.89 -14.56 -35.75
C LYS A 95 49.94 -13.50 -35.15
N PRO A 96 49.08 -12.81 -35.93
CA PRO A 96 48.10 -11.88 -35.37
C PRO A 96 47.08 -12.55 -34.45
N ARG A 97 46.70 -13.80 -34.74
CA ARG A 97 45.77 -14.56 -33.89
C ARG A 97 46.37 -14.85 -32.53
N ARG A 98 47.65 -15.24 -32.47
CA ARG A 98 48.36 -15.45 -31.20
C ARG A 98 48.42 -14.16 -30.39
N THR A 99 48.76 -13.03 -31.02
CA THR A 99 48.81 -11.73 -30.33
C THR A 99 47.46 -11.35 -29.74
N ARG A 100 46.37 -11.58 -30.46
CA ARG A 100 45.01 -11.34 -29.94
C ARG A 100 44.68 -12.25 -28.75
N ALA A 101 44.96 -13.55 -28.86
CA ALA A 101 44.73 -14.50 -27.77
C ALA A 101 45.47 -14.10 -26.49
N ILE A 102 46.72 -13.62 -26.60
CA ILE A 102 47.48 -13.09 -25.45
C ILE A 102 46.79 -11.86 -24.85
N GLN A 103 46.34 -10.90 -25.68
CA GLN A 103 45.65 -9.71 -25.20
C GLN A 103 44.32 -10.03 -24.50
N ASP A 104 43.55 -10.99 -25.03
CA ASP A 104 42.29 -11.41 -24.43
C ASP A 104 42.53 -12.06 -23.05
N LEU A 105 43.59 -12.87 -22.91
CA LEU A 105 43.99 -13.46 -21.63
C LEU A 105 44.45 -12.41 -20.61
N ILE A 106 45.20 -11.39 -21.06
CA ILE A 106 45.62 -10.27 -20.21
C ILE A 106 44.42 -9.46 -19.71
N ARG A 107 43.41 -9.21 -20.56
CA ARG A 107 42.20 -8.46 -20.16
C ARG A 107 41.37 -9.17 -19.09
N MET A 108 41.49 -10.48 -18.98
CA MET A 108 40.77 -11.28 -17.96
C MET A 108 41.43 -11.21 -16.58
N LEU A 109 42.68 -10.73 -16.51
CA LEU A 109 43.39 -10.54 -15.26
C LEU A 109 42.88 -9.30 -14.51
N PRO A 110 42.77 -9.35 -13.17
CA PRO A 110 42.13 -8.32 -12.36
C PRO A 110 42.92 -7.01 -12.27
N VAL A 111 44.19 -6.99 -12.69
CA VAL A 111 45.12 -5.86 -12.50
C VAL A 111 46.00 -5.59 -13.74
N ALA A 112 45.96 -6.42 -14.77
CA ALA A 112 46.89 -6.30 -15.88
C ALA A 112 46.39 -5.28 -16.92
N SER A 113 46.83 -4.02 -16.79
CA SER A 113 46.87 -3.11 -17.92
C SER A 113 47.94 -3.56 -18.92
N GLU A 114 47.77 -3.27 -20.21
CA GLU A 114 48.88 -3.38 -21.18
C GLU A 114 50.13 -2.69 -20.61
N GLY A 115 51.23 -3.44 -20.44
CA GLY A 115 52.47 -2.94 -19.85
C GLY A 115 52.69 -3.25 -18.36
N ASP A 116 51.93 -4.17 -17.76
CA ASP A 116 52.22 -4.65 -16.40
C ASP A 116 53.68 -5.19 -16.30
N PRO A 117 54.50 -4.66 -15.39
CA PRO A 117 55.90 -5.07 -15.22
C PRO A 117 56.07 -6.58 -14.99
N ARG A 118 55.05 -7.25 -14.44
CA ARG A 118 55.06 -8.69 -14.17
C ARG A 118 55.16 -9.57 -15.42
N TYR A 119 54.86 -9.00 -16.60
CA TYR A 119 54.88 -9.69 -17.89
C TYR A 119 55.87 -9.08 -18.90
N ALA A 120 56.73 -8.15 -18.47
CA ALA A 120 57.70 -7.48 -19.34
C ALA A 120 58.64 -8.49 -20.06
N ASP A 121 59.08 -9.52 -19.35
CA ASP A 121 59.96 -10.58 -19.87
C ASP A 121 59.34 -11.33 -21.05
N ILE A 122 58.01 -11.46 -21.08
CA ILE A 122 57.26 -12.14 -22.15
C ILE A 122 57.28 -11.30 -23.41
N ALA A 123 57.01 -9.99 -23.28
CA ALA A 123 57.04 -9.05 -24.39
C ALA A 123 58.46 -8.92 -24.97
N GLU A 124 59.48 -8.91 -24.11
CA GLU A 124 60.88 -8.90 -24.55
C GLU A 124 61.26 -10.19 -25.27
N ALA A 125 60.93 -11.35 -24.70
CA ALA A 125 61.17 -12.64 -25.34
C ALA A 125 60.45 -12.77 -26.69
N GLU A 126 59.19 -12.34 -26.79
CA GLU A 126 58.43 -12.34 -28.04
C GLU A 126 59.08 -11.44 -29.10
N LYS A 127 59.52 -10.24 -28.71
CA LYS A 127 60.19 -9.29 -29.60
C LYS A 127 61.49 -9.90 -30.15
N SER A 128 62.32 -10.47 -29.29
CA SER A 128 63.59 -11.10 -29.67
C SER A 128 63.37 -12.31 -30.57
N MET A 129 62.45 -13.22 -30.23
CA MET A 129 62.09 -14.36 -31.08
C MET A 129 61.59 -13.91 -32.45
N THR A 130 60.72 -12.90 -32.49
CA THR A 130 60.16 -12.36 -33.73
C THR A 130 61.25 -11.78 -34.63
N GLN A 131 62.24 -11.11 -34.04
CA GLN A 131 63.38 -10.56 -34.77
C GLN A 131 64.25 -11.67 -35.36
N MET A 132 64.56 -12.71 -34.58
CA MET A 132 65.31 -13.88 -35.05
C MET A 132 64.57 -14.64 -36.16
N GLU A 133 63.27 -14.84 -36.03
CA GLU A 133 62.42 -15.48 -37.06
C GLU A 133 62.43 -14.68 -38.37
N LYS A 134 62.30 -13.35 -38.29
CA LYS A 134 62.42 -12.45 -39.46
C LYS A 134 63.79 -12.54 -40.12
N GLN A 135 64.87 -12.58 -39.33
CA GLN A 135 66.23 -12.74 -39.85
C GLN A 135 66.41 -14.09 -40.55
N ALA A 136 65.89 -15.17 -39.95
CA ALA A 136 65.94 -16.50 -40.54
C ALA A 136 65.16 -16.56 -41.86
N PHE A 137 63.97 -15.96 -41.94
CA PHE A 137 63.22 -15.87 -43.20
C PHE A 137 63.91 -15.01 -44.25
N ALA A 138 64.59 -13.93 -43.86
CA ALA A 138 65.38 -13.13 -44.79
C ALA A 138 66.57 -13.92 -45.36
N LEU A 139 67.26 -14.69 -44.52
CA LEU A 139 68.34 -15.60 -44.95
C LEU A 139 67.83 -16.72 -45.86
N LEU A 140 66.66 -17.27 -45.56
CA LEU A 140 66.00 -18.27 -46.41
C LEU A 140 65.70 -17.69 -47.80
N ARG A 141 65.17 -16.47 -47.89
CA ARG A 141 64.95 -15.76 -49.17
C ARG A 141 66.24 -15.48 -49.93
N ALA A 142 67.36 -15.30 -49.21
CA ALA A 142 68.69 -15.15 -49.79
C ALA A 142 69.38 -16.50 -50.09
N ASN A 143 68.64 -17.61 -50.06
CA ASN A 143 69.12 -18.98 -50.29
C ASN A 143 70.22 -19.45 -49.32
N LYS A 144 70.24 -18.92 -48.09
CA LYS A 144 71.20 -19.27 -47.02
C LYS A 144 70.53 -20.12 -45.93
N LYS A 145 70.02 -21.29 -46.33
CA LYS A 145 69.21 -22.19 -45.48
C LYS A 145 69.94 -22.64 -44.21
N ASP A 146 71.22 -23.02 -44.29
CA ASP A 146 71.97 -23.49 -43.11
C ASP A 146 72.14 -22.39 -42.06
N LYS A 147 72.36 -21.14 -42.50
CA LYS A 147 72.45 -19.99 -41.60
C LYS A 147 71.08 -19.66 -40.98
N ALA A 148 70.00 -19.80 -41.76
CA ALA A 148 68.63 -19.63 -41.24
C ALA A 148 68.31 -20.68 -40.16
N LEU A 149 68.70 -21.94 -40.39
CA LEU A 149 68.51 -23.03 -39.42
C LEU A 149 69.34 -22.82 -38.15
N GLN A 150 70.59 -22.35 -38.28
CA GLN A 150 71.42 -21.99 -37.13
C GLN A 150 70.76 -20.96 -36.21
N ILE A 151 70.03 -19.98 -36.76
CA ILE A 151 69.30 -18.99 -35.96
C ILE A 151 68.17 -19.66 -35.16
N LEU A 152 67.26 -20.41 -35.81
CA LEU A 152 66.11 -21.02 -35.11
C LEU A 152 66.50 -22.16 -34.16
N THR A 153 67.67 -22.77 -34.35
CA THR A 153 68.18 -23.83 -33.46
C THR A 153 69.16 -23.33 -32.40
N SER A 154 69.47 -22.02 -32.42
CA SER A 154 70.42 -21.40 -31.49
C SER A 154 69.99 -21.53 -30.03
N ALA A 155 70.97 -21.53 -29.12
CA ALA A 155 70.70 -21.52 -27.68
C ALA A 155 69.90 -20.28 -27.26
N GLU A 156 70.18 -19.13 -27.88
CA GLU A 156 69.50 -17.86 -27.64
C GLU A 156 68.01 -17.93 -28.01
N TYR A 157 67.68 -18.47 -29.19
CA TYR A 157 66.27 -18.66 -29.60
C TYR A 157 65.53 -19.60 -28.64
N LYS A 158 66.17 -20.72 -28.25
CA LYS A 158 65.58 -21.68 -27.29
C LYS A 158 65.36 -21.03 -25.92
N GLN A 159 66.26 -20.17 -25.47
CA GLN A 159 66.13 -19.45 -24.20
C GLN A 159 64.92 -18.50 -24.25
N HIS A 160 64.80 -17.67 -25.28
CA HIS A 160 63.63 -16.79 -25.41
C HIS A 160 62.32 -17.57 -25.55
N LYS A 161 62.32 -18.69 -26.29
CA LYS A 161 61.15 -19.57 -26.39
C LYS A 161 60.72 -20.13 -25.03
N ALA A 162 61.69 -20.54 -24.21
CA ALA A 162 61.41 -21.03 -22.86
C ALA A 162 60.85 -19.92 -21.94
N VAL A 163 61.44 -18.71 -21.97
CA VAL A 163 60.93 -17.55 -21.22
C VAL A 163 59.50 -17.22 -21.63
N PHE A 164 59.22 -17.17 -22.93
CA PHE A 164 57.89 -16.90 -23.46
C PHE A 164 56.86 -17.96 -23.03
N SER A 165 57.15 -19.25 -23.24
CA SER A 165 56.24 -20.35 -22.90
C SER A 165 55.96 -20.46 -21.40
N ASN A 166 56.98 -20.31 -20.56
CA ASN A 166 56.82 -20.28 -19.10
C ASN A 166 56.00 -19.07 -18.65
N GLY A 167 56.22 -17.92 -19.29
CA GLY A 167 55.44 -16.71 -19.05
C GLY A 167 53.96 -16.85 -19.39
N LEU A 168 53.63 -17.46 -20.52
CA LEU A 168 52.24 -17.75 -20.89
C LEU A 168 51.56 -18.68 -19.87
N THR A 169 52.28 -19.71 -19.43
CA THR A 169 51.79 -20.63 -18.37
C THR A 169 51.53 -19.90 -17.06
N LYS A 170 52.36 -18.91 -16.72
CA LYS A 170 52.18 -18.06 -15.54
C LYS A 170 50.94 -17.17 -15.66
N ILE A 171 50.76 -16.46 -16.78
CA ILE A 171 49.56 -15.64 -17.05
C ILE A 171 48.30 -16.52 -16.92
N TYR A 172 48.30 -17.69 -17.54
CA TYR A 172 47.18 -18.64 -17.47
C TYR A 172 46.83 -19.04 -16.04
N ARG A 173 47.83 -19.45 -15.25
CA ARG A 173 47.63 -19.85 -13.85
C ARG A 173 47.10 -18.70 -13.00
N GLU A 174 47.61 -17.49 -13.20
CA GLU A 174 47.15 -16.29 -12.48
C GLU A 174 45.72 -15.89 -12.90
N ALA A 175 45.35 -16.09 -14.16
CA ALA A 175 44.01 -15.80 -14.66
C ALA A 175 42.97 -16.75 -14.06
N ILE A 176 43.28 -18.05 -13.99
CA ILE A 176 42.45 -19.05 -13.30
C ILE A 176 42.34 -18.73 -11.81
N ALA A 177 43.47 -18.52 -11.13
CA ALA A 177 43.48 -18.24 -9.70
C ALA A 177 42.65 -16.98 -9.36
N SER A 178 42.73 -15.94 -10.20
CA SER A 178 41.91 -14.74 -10.03
C SER A 178 40.41 -15.00 -10.19
N GLN A 179 40.01 -15.86 -11.13
CA GLN A 179 38.61 -16.23 -11.30
C GLN A 179 38.11 -17.02 -10.09
N GLU A 180 38.92 -17.98 -9.61
CA GLU A 180 38.58 -18.79 -8.43
C GLU A 180 38.45 -17.95 -7.16
N ASP A 181 39.36 -16.99 -6.94
CA ASP A 181 39.29 -16.04 -5.81
C ASP A 181 38.01 -15.18 -5.85
N ARG A 182 37.63 -14.67 -7.03
CA ARG A 182 36.38 -13.94 -7.24
C ARG A 182 35.18 -14.82 -6.92
N HIS A 183 35.19 -16.05 -7.42
CA HIS A 183 34.12 -17.02 -7.20
C HIS A 183 33.97 -17.36 -5.71
N VAL A 184 35.06 -17.61 -5.01
CA VAL A 184 35.05 -17.87 -3.56
C VAL A 184 34.54 -16.65 -2.78
N ALA A 185 34.97 -15.44 -3.11
CA ALA A 185 34.53 -14.21 -2.44
C ALA A 185 33.02 -13.98 -2.63
N GLN A 186 32.51 -14.16 -3.84
CA GLN A 186 31.08 -14.03 -4.14
C GLN A 186 30.26 -15.11 -3.45
N MET A 187 30.73 -16.36 -3.43
CA MET A 187 30.07 -17.45 -2.72
C MET A 187 30.04 -17.21 -1.20
N ARG A 188 31.08 -16.61 -0.62
CA ARG A 188 31.09 -16.18 0.79
C ARG A 188 30.05 -15.09 1.06
N MET A 189 30.00 -14.04 0.24
CA MET A 189 29.01 -12.96 0.36
C MET A 189 27.57 -13.49 0.24
N PHE A 190 27.34 -14.41 -0.70
CA PHE A 190 26.05 -15.07 -0.87
C PHE A 190 25.66 -15.88 0.39
N ARG A 191 26.56 -16.69 0.94
CA ARG A 191 26.31 -17.45 2.19
C ARG A 191 25.97 -16.52 3.36
N ILE A 192 26.69 -15.41 3.50
CA ILE A 192 26.43 -14.40 4.54
C ILE A 192 25.03 -13.80 4.36
N ALA A 193 24.65 -13.44 3.12
CA ALA A 193 23.34 -12.91 2.81
C ALA A 193 22.22 -13.90 3.14
N VAL A 194 22.36 -15.17 2.73
CA VAL A 194 21.38 -16.24 3.02
C VAL A 194 21.20 -16.43 4.53
N ILE A 195 22.29 -16.50 5.29
CA ILE A 195 22.23 -16.59 6.76
C ILE A 195 21.54 -15.36 7.35
N GLY A 196 21.86 -14.16 6.87
CA GLY A 196 21.21 -12.92 7.29
C GLY A 196 19.69 -12.92 7.06
N PHE A 197 19.24 -13.38 5.88
CA PHE A 197 17.81 -13.52 5.57
C PHE A 197 17.11 -14.56 6.45
N LEU A 198 17.76 -15.69 6.74
CA LEU A 198 17.21 -16.71 7.64
C LEU A 198 17.05 -16.18 9.07
N VAL A 199 18.05 -15.49 9.59
CA VAL A 199 18.00 -14.87 10.93
C VAL A 199 16.90 -13.80 11.00
N LEU A 200 16.80 -12.95 9.98
CA LEU A 200 15.75 -11.93 9.90
C LEU A 200 14.36 -12.57 9.84
N GLY A 201 14.19 -13.63 9.05
CA GLY A 201 12.93 -14.39 8.96
C GLY A 201 12.49 -14.95 10.31
N VAL A 202 13.42 -15.56 11.06
CA VAL A 202 13.15 -16.05 12.42
C VAL A 202 12.77 -14.91 13.37
N ALA A 203 13.46 -13.77 13.31
CA ALA A 203 13.15 -12.61 14.15
C ALA A 203 11.75 -12.04 13.86
N VAL A 204 11.36 -11.96 12.58
CA VAL A 204 10.01 -11.54 12.16
C VAL A 204 8.95 -12.51 12.69
N LEU A 205 9.16 -13.82 12.56
CA LEU A 205 8.24 -14.84 13.06
C LEU A 205 8.06 -14.75 14.59
N LEU A 206 9.15 -14.56 15.33
CA LEU A 206 9.10 -14.37 16.79
C LEU A 206 8.36 -13.08 17.17
N GLY A 207 8.58 -11.99 16.43
CA GLY A 207 7.86 -10.73 16.60
C GLY A 207 6.36 -10.90 16.37
N TRP A 208 5.98 -11.60 15.29
CA TRP A 208 4.59 -11.91 14.96
C TRP A 208 3.92 -12.80 16.02
N ALA A 209 4.63 -13.81 16.53
CA ALA A 209 4.15 -14.66 17.63
C ALA A 209 3.90 -13.85 18.91
N ARG A 210 4.78 -12.91 19.25
CA ARG A 210 4.58 -11.98 20.38
C ARG A 210 3.38 -11.06 20.16
N ALA A 211 3.28 -10.43 18.99
CA ALA A 211 2.20 -9.51 18.65
C ALA A 211 0.83 -10.19 18.69
N THR A 212 0.73 -11.41 18.14
CA THR A 212 -0.51 -12.20 18.20
C THR A 212 -0.89 -12.60 19.61
N LYS A 213 0.09 -12.97 20.46
CA LYS A 213 -0.14 -13.25 21.88
C LYS A 213 -0.63 -12.00 22.62
N ALA A 214 0.01 -10.85 22.41
CA ALA A 214 -0.37 -9.56 23.01
C ALA A 214 -1.79 -9.16 22.57
N ALA A 215 -2.13 -9.29 21.28
CA ALA A 215 -3.46 -8.99 20.78
C ALA A 215 -4.54 -9.90 21.37
N ARG A 216 -4.23 -11.19 21.62
CA ARG A 216 -5.15 -12.12 22.31
C ARG A 216 -5.35 -11.71 23.78
N GLN A 217 -4.27 -11.37 24.48
CA GLN A 217 -4.33 -10.91 25.86
C GLN A 217 -5.14 -9.62 25.99
N TRP A 218 -4.89 -8.63 25.12
CA TRP A 218 -5.62 -7.37 25.10
C TRP A 218 -7.12 -7.56 24.87
N LYS A 219 -7.51 -8.50 24.01
CA LYS A 219 -8.93 -8.86 23.84
C LYS A 219 -9.55 -9.45 25.09
N HIS A 220 -8.81 -10.28 25.82
CA HIS A 220 -9.31 -10.87 27.07
C HIS A 220 -9.50 -9.80 28.14
N THR A 221 -8.52 -8.91 28.33
CA THR A 221 -8.62 -7.82 29.30
C THR A 221 -9.76 -6.86 28.96
N LEU A 222 -9.97 -6.58 27.67
CA LEU A 222 -11.08 -5.73 27.22
C LEU A 222 -12.45 -6.41 27.47
N ALA A 223 -12.54 -7.72 27.30
CA ALA A 223 -13.76 -8.47 27.60
C ALA A 223 -14.07 -8.46 29.10
N GLU A 224 -13.05 -8.59 29.96
CA GLU A 224 -13.21 -8.49 31.41
C GLU A 224 -13.62 -7.08 31.86
N GLN A 225 -13.03 -6.03 31.30
CA GLN A 225 -13.42 -4.65 31.61
C GLN A 225 -14.90 -4.41 31.27
N ARG A 226 -15.32 -4.80 30.07
CA ARG A 226 -16.73 -4.70 29.65
C ARG A 226 -17.66 -5.53 30.53
N ALA A 227 -17.24 -6.69 30.99
CA ALA A 227 -18.04 -7.52 31.90
C ALA A 227 -18.20 -6.87 33.28
N ARG A 228 -17.19 -6.15 33.78
CA ARG A 228 -17.26 -5.39 35.04
C ARG A 228 -18.17 -4.17 34.88
N GLU A 229 -18.01 -3.41 33.81
CA GLU A 229 -18.87 -2.26 33.49
C GLU A 229 -20.34 -2.68 33.41
N ARG A 230 -20.66 -3.77 32.70
CA ARG A 230 -22.01 -4.34 32.62
C ARG A 230 -22.62 -4.68 33.99
N LYS A 231 -21.81 -5.25 34.90
CA LYS A 231 -22.29 -5.56 36.25
C LYS A 231 -22.62 -4.31 37.05
N VAL A 232 -21.77 -3.29 36.96
CA VAL A 232 -21.98 -2.00 37.65
C VAL A 232 -23.19 -1.27 37.08
N VAL A 233 -23.34 -1.20 35.75
CA VAL A 233 -24.49 -0.59 35.09
C VAL A 233 -25.77 -1.36 35.39
N GLY A 234 -25.75 -2.71 35.33
CA GLY A 234 -26.90 -3.54 35.65
C GLY A 234 -27.38 -3.38 37.10
N GLN A 235 -26.47 -3.25 38.07
CA GLN A 235 -26.83 -2.93 39.45
C GLN A 235 -27.40 -1.51 39.59
N ALA A 236 -26.81 -0.51 38.93
CA ALA A 236 -27.30 0.87 38.98
C ALA A 236 -28.69 1.06 38.33
N VAL A 237 -29.02 0.24 37.32
CA VAL A 237 -30.37 0.17 36.73
C VAL A 237 -31.35 -0.48 37.69
N ALA A 238 -30.98 -1.60 38.30
CA ALA A 238 -31.83 -2.32 39.26
C ALA A 238 -32.15 -1.46 40.51
N ASP A 239 -31.21 -0.62 40.94
CA ASP A 239 -31.36 0.26 42.09
C ASP A 239 -32.07 1.59 41.76
N GLY A 240 -32.55 1.81 40.52
CA GLY A 240 -33.23 3.03 40.09
C GLY A 240 -32.33 4.28 39.99
N LEU A 241 -31.03 4.14 40.25
CA LEU A 241 -30.04 5.21 40.21
C LEU A 241 -29.79 5.73 38.78
N LEU A 242 -29.98 4.87 37.76
CA LEU A 242 -29.86 5.28 36.36
C LEU A 242 -30.92 6.33 35.98
N THR A 243 -32.18 6.13 36.36
CA THR A 243 -33.27 7.10 36.10
C THR A 243 -32.98 8.44 36.77
N ALA A 244 -32.49 8.43 38.02
CA ALA A 244 -32.14 9.65 38.74
C ALA A 244 -30.93 10.39 38.13
N SER A 245 -29.89 9.66 37.72
CA SER A 245 -28.68 10.25 37.11
C SER A 245 -28.89 10.76 35.68
N VAL A 246 -29.69 10.05 34.87
CA VAL A 246 -30.11 10.52 33.54
C VAL A 246 -31.01 11.75 33.69
N ARG A 247 -31.97 11.72 34.62
CA ARG A 247 -32.81 12.89 34.95
C ARG A 247 -31.96 14.09 35.35
N TYR A 248 -30.94 13.90 36.19
CA TYR A 248 -30.03 14.97 36.58
C TYR A 248 -29.21 15.53 35.39
N SER A 249 -28.66 14.66 34.55
CA SER A 249 -27.83 15.06 33.39
C SER A 249 -28.66 15.78 32.31
N VAL A 250 -29.85 15.25 32.01
CA VAL A 250 -30.82 15.87 31.11
C VAL A 250 -31.36 17.16 31.71
N GLY A 251 -31.59 17.19 33.03
CA GLY A 251 -31.96 18.38 33.80
C GLY A 251 -30.98 19.53 33.60
N ALA A 252 -29.71 19.29 33.91
CA ALA A 252 -28.64 20.28 33.79
C ALA A 252 -28.45 20.79 32.35
N ALA A 253 -28.58 19.92 31.34
CA ALA A 253 -28.48 20.32 29.93
C ALA A 253 -29.73 21.05 29.41
N GLY A 254 -30.91 20.67 29.91
CA GLY A 254 -32.21 21.15 29.46
C GLY A 254 -32.66 22.47 30.06
N GLU A 255 -32.11 22.87 31.22
CA GLU A 255 -32.47 24.12 31.91
C GLU A 255 -32.23 25.38 31.07
N ALA A 256 -31.16 25.41 30.28
CA ALA A 256 -30.81 26.53 29.40
C ALA A 256 -31.35 26.38 27.96
N ALA A 257 -32.05 25.28 27.65
CA ALA A 257 -32.52 25.02 26.30
C ALA A 257 -33.66 25.98 25.92
N VAL A 258 -33.64 26.43 24.65
CA VAL A 258 -34.71 27.26 24.07
C VAL A 258 -35.92 26.41 23.70
N ASP A 259 -35.68 25.20 23.21
CA ASP A 259 -36.71 24.23 22.87
C ASP A 259 -37.24 23.52 24.13
N GLY A 260 -38.51 23.12 24.09
CA GLY A 260 -39.11 22.31 25.13
C GLY A 260 -38.52 20.90 25.13
N LEU A 261 -38.17 20.41 26.32
CA LEU A 261 -37.60 19.08 26.53
C LEU A 261 -38.41 18.35 27.59
N ALA A 262 -38.79 17.12 27.30
CA ALA A 262 -39.47 16.24 28.23
C ALA A 262 -38.92 14.82 28.17
N MET A 263 -38.90 14.16 29.33
CA MET A 263 -38.78 12.71 29.42
C MET A 263 -40.12 12.15 29.83
N VAL A 264 -40.60 11.14 29.11
CA VAL A 264 -41.85 10.46 29.42
C VAL A 264 -41.67 8.96 29.51
N ASP A 265 -42.51 8.31 30.30
CA ASP A 265 -42.58 6.85 30.35
C ASP A 265 -43.16 6.26 29.04
N LEU A 266 -43.22 4.92 28.96
CA LEU A 266 -43.80 4.24 27.80
C LEU A 266 -45.31 4.48 27.62
N ASN A 267 -45.99 5.02 28.63
CA ASN A 267 -47.40 5.39 28.58
C ASN A 267 -47.61 6.87 28.21
N LEU A 268 -46.53 7.58 27.83
CA LEU A 268 -46.55 9.01 27.50
C LEU A 268 -46.99 9.89 28.68
N THR A 269 -46.53 9.52 29.88
CA THR A 269 -46.68 10.30 31.12
C THR A 269 -45.38 11.04 31.42
N TYR A 270 -45.45 12.33 31.73
CA TYR A 270 -44.26 13.13 32.02
C TYR A 270 -43.52 12.67 33.28
N ASP A 271 -42.23 12.36 33.15
CA ASP A 271 -41.31 12.07 34.26
C ASP A 271 -40.30 13.22 34.49
N TYR A 272 -40.01 14.00 33.44
CA TYR A 272 -39.23 15.24 33.53
C TYR A 272 -39.71 16.23 32.47
N VAL A 273 -39.69 17.53 32.81
CA VAL A 273 -40.04 18.63 31.92
C VAL A 273 -39.08 19.79 32.19
N ASN A 274 -38.52 20.39 31.14
CA ASN A 274 -37.69 21.59 31.29
C ASN A 274 -38.53 22.88 31.37
N PRO A 275 -37.97 23.99 31.88
CA PRO A 275 -38.68 25.27 31.96
C PRO A 275 -39.20 25.80 30.61
N ALA A 276 -38.54 25.47 29.50
CA ALA A 276 -38.98 25.93 28.17
C ALA A 276 -40.30 25.30 27.73
N LEU A 277 -40.50 24.01 27.95
CA LEU A 277 -41.75 23.33 27.64
C LEU A 277 -42.90 23.83 28.55
N CYS A 278 -42.59 24.07 29.83
CA CYS A 278 -43.53 24.70 30.76
C CYS A 278 -43.98 26.09 30.27
N ARG A 279 -43.05 26.92 29.80
CA ARG A 279 -43.36 28.24 29.22
C ARG A 279 -44.20 28.13 27.94
N LEU A 280 -43.91 27.15 27.08
CA LEU A 280 -44.67 26.91 25.85
C LEU A 280 -46.14 26.60 26.17
N HIS A 281 -46.39 25.73 27.14
CA HIS A 281 -47.75 25.39 27.57
C HIS A 281 -48.40 26.38 28.54
N LYS A 282 -47.67 27.45 28.92
CA LYS A 282 -48.09 28.46 29.91
C LYS A 282 -48.44 27.86 31.29
N CYS A 283 -47.73 26.82 31.70
CA CYS A 283 -47.88 26.24 33.03
C CYS A 283 -47.15 27.10 34.09
N ALA A 284 -47.60 27.03 35.34
CA ALA A 284 -47.02 27.82 36.44
C ALA A 284 -45.66 27.24 36.88
N SER A 285 -45.53 25.91 36.88
CA SER A 285 -44.28 25.21 37.18
C SER A 285 -44.12 23.93 36.34
N PRO A 286 -42.90 23.51 35.97
CA PRO A 286 -42.67 22.22 35.31
C PRO A 286 -43.25 21.03 36.09
N GLU A 287 -43.28 21.12 37.41
CA GLU A 287 -43.87 20.14 38.33
C GLU A 287 -45.37 19.92 38.09
N ASP A 288 -46.10 20.92 37.58
CA ASP A 288 -47.54 20.81 37.27
C ASP A 288 -47.81 19.86 36.10
N MET A 289 -46.77 19.57 35.31
CA MET A 289 -46.84 18.67 34.16
C MET A 289 -46.42 17.25 34.53
N ILE A 290 -45.60 17.06 35.56
CA ILE A 290 -45.08 15.75 35.97
C ILE A 290 -46.23 14.84 36.44
N GLY A 291 -46.22 13.58 35.98
CA GLY A 291 -47.27 12.60 36.27
C GLY A 291 -48.54 12.73 35.43
N ARG A 292 -48.62 13.74 34.55
CA ARG A 292 -49.76 13.91 33.61
C ARG A 292 -49.42 13.32 32.25
N SER A 293 -50.47 12.94 31.51
CA SER A 293 -50.32 12.50 30.13
C SER A 293 -49.98 13.67 29.22
N ILE A 294 -49.11 13.45 28.23
CA ILE A 294 -48.86 14.41 27.15
C ILE A 294 -50.16 14.82 26.45
N GLY A 295 -51.15 13.92 26.35
CA GLY A 295 -52.44 14.17 25.68
C GLY A 295 -53.26 15.33 26.26
N ASP A 296 -53.03 15.70 27.52
CA ASP A 296 -53.66 16.87 28.14
C ASP A 296 -53.23 18.18 27.45
N PHE A 297 -51.99 18.20 26.95
CA PHE A 297 -51.30 19.39 26.45
C PHE A 297 -51.24 19.46 24.92
N LEU A 298 -51.69 18.41 24.22
CA LEU A 298 -51.74 18.32 22.76
C LEU A 298 -53.17 18.25 22.27
N THR A 299 -53.43 18.68 21.04
CA THR A 299 -54.70 18.37 20.38
C THR A 299 -54.86 16.85 20.16
N GLU A 300 -56.09 16.38 20.08
CA GLU A 300 -56.39 14.94 19.92
C GLU A 300 -55.70 14.35 18.68
N ASP A 301 -55.73 15.06 17.56
CA ASP A 301 -55.04 14.67 16.33
C ASP A 301 -53.51 14.54 16.53
N THR A 302 -52.91 15.53 17.19
CA THR A 302 -51.46 15.53 17.46
C THR A 302 -51.07 14.41 18.42
N PHE A 303 -51.88 14.15 19.45
CA PHE A 303 -51.65 13.05 20.39
C PHE A 303 -51.75 11.68 19.71
N ASN A 304 -52.78 11.46 18.89
CA ASN A 304 -52.95 10.21 18.14
C ASN A 304 -51.78 9.96 17.20
N ARG A 305 -51.29 11.00 16.53
CA ARG A 305 -50.11 10.91 15.66
C ARG A 305 -48.83 10.61 16.46
N LEU A 306 -48.65 11.24 17.63
CA LEU A 306 -47.53 10.95 18.51
C LEU A 306 -47.56 9.50 19.00
N ALA A 307 -48.72 9.00 19.43
CA ALA A 307 -48.90 7.63 19.90
C ALA A 307 -48.59 6.58 18.81
N GLN A 308 -49.00 6.84 17.57
CA GLN A 308 -48.67 5.97 16.43
C GLN A 308 -47.15 5.98 16.14
N LEU A 309 -46.52 7.15 16.20
CA LEU A 309 -45.09 7.28 15.98
C LEU A 309 -44.27 6.59 17.07
N THR A 310 -44.63 6.76 18.34
CA THR A 310 -43.90 6.12 19.45
C THR A 310 -44.01 4.60 19.39
N GLN A 311 -45.14 4.03 18.96
CA GLN A 311 -45.27 2.59 18.68
C GLN A 311 -44.34 2.12 17.55
N LYS A 312 -44.25 2.87 16.45
CA LYS A 312 -43.33 2.55 15.34
C LYS A 312 -41.87 2.61 15.77
N VAL A 313 -41.50 3.60 16.58
CA VAL A 313 -40.12 3.74 17.09
C VAL A 313 -39.77 2.59 18.03
N ILE A 314 -40.70 2.13 18.88
CA ILE A 314 -40.50 0.91 19.68
C ILE A 314 -40.25 -0.32 18.80
N SER A 315 -40.90 -0.41 17.63
CA SER A 315 -40.70 -1.52 16.67
C SER A 315 -39.39 -1.45 15.88
N GLY A 316 -38.54 -0.43 16.12
CA GLY A 316 -37.22 -0.29 15.49
C GLY A 316 -37.19 0.62 14.26
N GLU A 317 -38.29 1.30 13.92
CA GLU A 317 -38.31 2.32 12.87
C GLU A 317 -37.64 3.62 13.35
N GLN A 318 -36.97 4.35 12.46
CA GLN A 318 -36.38 5.65 12.81
C GLN A 318 -37.48 6.67 13.09
N ALA A 319 -37.35 7.37 14.22
CA ALA A 319 -38.25 8.46 14.58
C ALA A 319 -38.06 9.64 13.61
N GLN A 320 -39.15 10.10 13.01
CA GLN A 320 -39.19 11.35 12.27
C GLN A 320 -39.88 12.42 13.10
N SER A 321 -39.38 13.67 13.06
CA SER A 321 -40.11 14.79 13.62
C SER A 321 -41.36 15.07 12.79
N PHE A 322 -42.38 15.65 13.42
CA PHE A 322 -43.58 16.06 12.73
C PHE A 322 -44.19 17.33 13.32
N GLU A 323 -44.88 18.07 12.47
CA GLU A 323 -45.63 19.25 12.88
C GLU A 323 -47.00 18.86 13.45
N GLY A 324 -47.38 19.54 14.53
CA GLY A 324 -48.64 19.36 15.23
C GLY A 324 -49.05 20.62 16.00
N VAL A 325 -50.05 20.46 16.85
CA VAL A 325 -50.66 21.58 17.58
C VAL A 325 -50.72 21.27 19.07
N ALA A 326 -50.08 22.13 19.86
CA ALA A 326 -50.15 22.14 21.31
C ALA A 326 -51.25 23.06 21.81
N ARG A 327 -51.79 22.72 22.98
CA ARG A 327 -52.65 23.59 23.79
C ARG A 327 -51.78 24.37 24.77
N ALA A 328 -51.91 25.68 24.77
CA ALA A 328 -51.26 26.59 25.71
C ALA A 328 -52.32 27.52 26.31
N ASP A 329 -52.87 27.14 27.46
CA ASP A 329 -53.92 27.88 28.19
C ASP A 329 -55.08 28.33 27.28
N GLY A 330 -55.74 27.36 26.63
CA GLY A 330 -56.87 27.61 25.72
C GLY A 330 -56.50 28.12 24.32
N GLN A 331 -55.24 28.46 24.04
CA GLN A 331 -54.76 28.82 22.71
C GLN A 331 -54.07 27.65 22.01
N LEU A 332 -54.10 27.64 20.68
CA LEU A 332 -53.44 26.64 19.84
C LEU A 332 -52.09 27.19 19.35
N VAL A 333 -51.01 26.44 19.59
CA VAL A 333 -49.64 26.79 19.21
C VAL A 333 -49.12 25.76 18.21
N GLN A 334 -48.50 26.22 17.12
CA GLN A 334 -47.90 25.34 16.12
C GLN A 334 -46.55 24.85 16.63
N ILE A 335 -46.39 23.53 16.71
CA ILE A 335 -45.20 22.90 17.26
C ILE A 335 -44.64 21.82 16.33
N GLU A 336 -43.34 21.58 16.44
CA GLU A 336 -42.68 20.40 15.89
C GLU A 336 -42.29 19.48 17.05
N ILE A 337 -42.65 18.20 16.95
CA ILE A 337 -42.37 17.19 17.97
C ILE A 337 -41.39 16.15 17.41
N ALA A 338 -40.31 15.90 18.13
CA ALA A 338 -39.32 14.88 17.80
C ALA A 338 -39.14 13.90 18.97
N PRO A 339 -39.80 12.72 18.95
CA PRO A 339 -39.60 11.69 19.96
C PRO A 339 -38.33 10.87 19.66
N SER A 340 -37.60 10.48 20.69
CA SER A 340 -36.46 9.56 20.60
C SER A 340 -36.58 8.49 21.67
N LEU A 341 -36.44 7.22 21.29
CA LEU A 341 -36.57 6.11 22.22
C LEU A 341 -35.29 5.92 23.04
N MET A 342 -35.45 5.90 24.35
CA MET A 342 -34.40 5.51 25.27
C MET A 342 -34.56 4.04 25.61
N SER A 343 -33.51 3.27 25.30
CA SER A 343 -33.43 1.84 25.57
C SER A 343 -32.31 1.56 26.57
N ASN A 344 -32.44 0.46 27.32
CA ASN A 344 -31.35 -0.03 28.16
C ASN A 344 -30.29 -0.75 27.31
N GLU A 345 -29.17 -1.20 27.91
CA GLU A 345 -28.11 -1.89 27.16
C GLU A 345 -28.54 -3.24 26.55
N GLU A 346 -29.67 -3.81 26.97
CA GLU A 346 -30.26 -5.03 26.40
C GLU A 346 -31.20 -4.75 25.22
N GLY A 347 -31.37 -3.47 24.87
CA GLY A 347 -32.27 -3.02 23.80
C GLY A 347 -33.74 -2.96 24.20
N ALA A 348 -34.07 -3.12 25.49
CA ALA A 348 -35.44 -2.98 25.96
C ALA A 348 -35.78 -1.48 26.13
N PRO A 349 -36.93 -1.02 25.57
CA PRO A 349 -37.39 0.35 25.70
C PRO A 349 -37.75 0.65 27.15
N TRP A 350 -37.37 1.83 27.68
CA TRP A 350 -37.73 2.23 29.05
C TRP A 350 -38.34 3.64 29.18
N ALA A 351 -38.05 4.55 28.25
CA ALA A 351 -38.62 5.90 28.23
C ALA A 351 -38.50 6.53 26.84
N PHE A 352 -39.17 7.66 26.63
CA PHE A 352 -38.96 8.54 25.48
C PHE A 352 -38.38 9.88 25.92
N MET A 353 -37.40 10.37 25.16
CA MET A 353 -37.01 11.78 25.17
C MET A 353 -37.78 12.50 24.08
N ILE A 354 -38.43 13.61 24.42
CA ILE A 354 -39.25 14.38 23.47
C ILE A 354 -38.72 15.81 23.44
N ILE A 355 -38.41 16.27 22.23
CA ILE A 355 -38.11 17.67 21.95
C ILE A 355 -39.36 18.28 21.31
N VAL A 356 -39.80 19.43 21.82
CA VAL A 356 -40.93 20.20 21.32
C VAL A 356 -40.45 21.60 20.98
N ARG A 357 -40.53 21.96 19.71
CA ARG A 357 -40.14 23.29 19.21
C ARG A 357 -41.37 24.09 18.83
N ASP A 358 -41.46 25.34 19.30
CA ASP A 358 -42.47 26.29 18.80
C ASP A 358 -42.05 26.80 17.43
N VAL A 359 -42.85 26.48 16.40
CA VAL A 359 -42.62 26.87 15.00
C VAL A 359 -43.57 27.97 14.55
N THR A 360 -44.35 28.57 15.46
CA THR A 360 -45.39 29.57 15.15
C THR A 360 -44.81 30.77 14.40
N LYS A 361 -43.72 31.37 14.90
CA LYS A 361 -43.07 32.52 14.24
C LYS A 361 -42.49 32.17 12.88
N GLN A 362 -41.89 30.99 12.76
CA GLN A 362 -41.32 30.51 11.50
C GLN A 362 -42.41 30.34 10.44
N LYS A 363 -43.56 29.76 10.82
CA LYS A 363 -44.71 29.59 9.93
C LYS A 363 -45.36 30.92 9.56
N GLN A 364 -45.50 31.85 10.50
CA GLN A 364 -46.02 33.19 10.21
C GLN A 364 -45.11 33.91 9.20
N ALA A 365 -43.79 33.90 9.40
CA ALA A 365 -42.85 34.50 8.46
C ALA A 365 -42.88 33.82 7.08
N GLN A 366 -42.99 32.48 7.04
CA GLN A 366 -43.11 31.73 5.79
C GLN A 366 -44.41 32.08 5.04
N GLU A 367 -45.52 32.22 5.76
CA GLU A 367 -46.82 32.56 5.18
C GLU A 367 -46.89 34.04 4.75
N GLU A 368 -46.29 34.96 5.50
CA GLU A 368 -46.13 36.36 5.10
C GLU A 368 -45.25 36.49 3.86
N LEU A 369 -44.14 35.76 3.79
CA LEU A 369 -43.29 35.72 2.61
C LEU A 369 -44.04 35.14 1.41
N ARG A 370 -44.82 34.07 1.62
CA ARG A 370 -45.67 33.48 0.58
C ARG A 370 -46.72 34.47 0.09
N LYS A 371 -47.45 35.13 1.00
CA LYS A 371 -48.46 36.15 0.65
C LYS A 371 -47.83 37.34 -0.06
N SER A 372 -46.66 37.80 0.37
CA SER A 372 -45.92 38.89 -0.27
C SER A 372 -45.47 38.49 -1.68
N ARG A 373 -44.97 37.26 -1.86
CA ARG A 373 -44.62 36.71 -3.17
C ARG A 373 -45.85 36.60 -4.07
N ASP A 374 -46.94 36.01 -3.57
CA ASP A 374 -48.17 35.80 -4.35
C ASP A 374 -48.79 37.15 -4.75
N PHE A 375 -48.80 38.13 -3.83
CA PHE A 375 -49.19 39.50 -4.13
C PHE A 375 -48.30 40.13 -5.20
N TYR A 376 -46.97 40.06 -5.04
CA TYR A 376 -46.01 40.57 -6.02
C TYR A 376 -46.24 39.96 -7.41
N LEU A 377 -46.42 38.65 -7.50
CA LEU A 377 -46.68 37.97 -8.79
C LEU A 377 -48.05 38.37 -9.37
N SER A 378 -49.07 38.54 -8.54
CA SER A 378 -50.41 38.96 -9.00
C SER A 378 -50.42 40.34 -9.68
N LEU A 379 -49.51 41.24 -9.31
CA LEU A 379 -49.38 42.55 -9.95
C LEU A 379 -48.96 42.45 -11.42
N PHE A 380 -48.15 41.44 -11.76
CA PHE A 380 -47.68 41.23 -13.13
C PHE A 380 -48.66 40.40 -13.96
N GLU A 381 -49.50 39.58 -13.32
CA GLU A 381 -50.48 38.79 -14.04
C GLU A 381 -51.56 39.62 -14.74
N GLY A 382 -52.02 40.71 -14.12
CA GLY A 382 -52.97 41.62 -14.73
C GLY A 382 -52.35 42.62 -15.71
N PHE A 383 -51.03 42.55 -15.96
CA PHE A 383 -50.33 43.56 -16.75
C PHE A 383 -50.59 43.35 -18.26
N PRO A 384 -51.03 44.38 -19.00
CA PRO A 384 -51.43 44.26 -20.41
C PRO A 384 -50.25 44.08 -21.38
N ALA A 385 -49.02 44.05 -20.88
CA ALA A 385 -47.81 43.76 -21.65
C ALA A 385 -47.20 42.41 -21.21
N PRO A 386 -46.50 41.70 -22.10
CA PRO A 386 -45.73 40.52 -21.73
C PRO A 386 -44.66 40.87 -20.70
N VAL A 387 -44.69 40.21 -19.55
CA VAL A 387 -43.70 40.36 -18.48
C VAL A 387 -42.99 39.04 -18.27
N TRP A 388 -41.66 39.09 -18.17
CA TRP A 388 -40.83 37.96 -17.81
C TRP A 388 -39.77 38.39 -16.80
N ARG A 389 -39.30 37.44 -15.99
CA ARG A 389 -38.20 37.64 -15.04
C ARG A 389 -37.09 36.63 -15.31
N SER A 390 -35.85 37.08 -15.21
CA SER A 390 -34.68 36.18 -15.19
C SER A 390 -33.87 36.31 -13.91
N GLY A 391 -33.26 35.19 -13.53
CA GLY A 391 -32.18 35.15 -12.57
C GLY A 391 -30.90 35.80 -13.09
N ILE A 392 -29.92 35.95 -12.19
CA ILE A 392 -28.60 36.52 -12.49
C ILE A 392 -27.80 35.61 -13.45
N ASP A 393 -28.17 34.33 -13.54
CA ASP A 393 -27.63 33.33 -14.46
C ASP A 393 -28.21 33.42 -15.88
N GLY A 394 -29.15 34.34 -16.12
CA GLY A 394 -29.84 34.48 -17.41
C GLY A 394 -30.96 33.46 -17.61
N GLY A 395 -31.25 32.59 -16.64
CA GLY A 395 -32.39 31.68 -16.68
C GLY A 395 -33.70 32.41 -16.43
N HIS A 396 -34.75 32.11 -17.22
CA HIS A 396 -36.08 32.71 -17.03
C HIS A 396 -36.89 31.91 -16.01
N ASP A 397 -37.39 32.57 -14.96
CA ASP A 397 -38.05 31.92 -13.81
C ASP A 397 -39.52 32.30 -13.62
N TYR A 398 -40.01 33.27 -14.40
CA TYR A 398 -41.41 33.70 -14.38
C TYR A 398 -41.82 34.35 -15.71
N PHE A 399 -43.06 34.07 -16.13
CA PHE A 399 -43.75 34.70 -17.27
C PHE A 399 -45.19 34.97 -16.85
N ASN A 400 -45.73 36.14 -17.19
CA ASN A 400 -47.15 36.42 -16.98
C ASN A 400 -48.04 35.78 -18.06
N SER A 401 -49.33 35.70 -17.80
CA SER A 401 -50.34 35.14 -18.70
C SER A 401 -50.38 35.84 -20.07
N THR A 402 -50.17 37.16 -20.13
CA THR A 402 -50.11 37.92 -21.38
C THR A 402 -49.00 37.43 -22.32
N TRP A 403 -47.85 36.97 -21.79
CA TRP A 403 -46.76 36.40 -22.58
C TRP A 403 -47.20 35.16 -23.39
N PHE A 404 -48.12 34.36 -22.85
CA PHE A 404 -48.63 33.15 -23.52
C PHE A 404 -49.83 33.42 -24.44
N SER A 405 -50.33 34.66 -24.46
CA SER A 405 -51.46 35.08 -25.31
C SER A 405 -51.03 35.76 -26.62
N LEU A 406 -49.72 35.97 -26.81
CA LEU A 406 -49.09 36.35 -28.07
C LEU A 406 -48.88 35.13 -28.96
#